data_AF-A0A328HNC6-F1
#
_entry.id   AF-A0A328HNC6-F1
#
_cell.length_a   1.000
_cell.length_b   1.000
_cell.length_c   1.000
_cell.angle_alpha   90.00
_cell.angle_beta   90.00
_cell.angle_gamma   90.00
#
_symmetry.space_group_name_H-M   'P 1'
#
loop_
_entity.id
_entity.type
_entity.pdbx_description
1 polymer ?
#
loop_
_entity_poly.entity_id
_entity_poly.type
_entity_poly.pdbx_seq_one_letter_code
_entity_poly.pdbx_strand_id
1 'polypeptide(L)'
;MNKLGWHWWPGYNSIPSRDHHNMKQCQRLGVCMIGCPAGAKASVDVALLPDALKHGAKIVTNARVSQVVVNDKGIATGAVYIQNGVEHFQAASVVIVA
;
A
#
# COMPACT_ATOMS: atom_id res chain seq x y z
N MET A 1 -34.23 3.38 -10.45
CA MET A 1 -33.47 4.48 -11.10
C MET A 1 -34.09 4.85 -12.44
N ASN A 2 -34.01 4.04 -13.49
CA ASN A 2 -34.58 4.40 -14.81
C ASN A 2 -36.08 4.74 -14.76
N LYS A 3 -36.90 3.91 -14.12
CA LYS A 3 -38.35 4.18 -13.94
C LYS A 3 -38.67 5.43 -13.11
N LEU A 4 -37.70 5.92 -12.34
CA LEU A 4 -37.81 7.14 -11.53
C LEU A 4 -37.18 8.35 -12.26
N GLY A 5 -36.71 8.18 -13.49
CA GLY A 5 -35.98 9.22 -14.23
C GLY A 5 -34.59 9.53 -13.69
N TRP A 6 -34.04 8.70 -12.78
CA TRP A 6 -32.74 8.95 -12.16
C TRP A 6 -31.60 8.39 -13.00
N HIS A 7 -30.59 9.22 -13.22
CA HIS A 7 -29.35 8.85 -13.89
C HIS A 7 -28.45 8.01 -12.99
N TRP A 8 -27.73 7.04 -13.58
CA TRP A 8 -26.74 6.22 -12.90
C TRP A 8 -25.62 5.85 -13.87
N TRP A 9 -24.44 5.57 -13.31
CA TRP A 9 -23.28 5.06 -14.02
C TRP A 9 -22.61 3.96 -13.17
N PRO A 10 -21.95 2.96 -13.80
CA PRO A 10 -21.11 2.02 -13.06
C PRO A 10 -19.95 2.73 -12.36
N GLY A 11 -19.76 2.46 -11.07
CA GLY A 11 -18.59 2.96 -10.35
C GLY A 11 -17.32 2.21 -10.78
N TYR A 12 -16.28 2.96 -11.16
CA TYR A 12 -14.95 2.39 -11.32
C TYR A 12 -14.43 1.89 -9.98
N ASN A 13 -13.87 0.69 -9.97
CA ASN A 13 -13.24 0.11 -8.81
C ASN A 13 -11.86 -0.39 -9.20
N SER A 14 -10.90 -0.31 -8.27
CA SER A 14 -9.58 -0.93 -8.42
C SER A 14 -9.66 -2.45 -8.20
N ILE A 15 -10.52 -3.10 -8.99
CA ILE A 15 -10.81 -4.53 -8.98
C ILE A 15 -11.00 -4.93 -10.45
N PRO A 16 -10.15 -5.81 -11.02
CA PRO A 16 -10.21 -6.09 -12.43
C PRO A 16 -11.29 -7.14 -12.73
N SER A 17 -11.95 -6.98 -13.88
CA SER A 17 -12.96 -7.92 -14.38
C SER A 17 -12.35 -9.18 -14.99
N ARG A 18 -11.03 -9.21 -15.17
CA ARG A 18 -10.20 -10.30 -15.71
C ARG A 18 -8.87 -10.30 -14.95
N ASP A 19 -8.07 -11.35 -15.05
CA ASP A 19 -6.70 -11.32 -14.54
C ASP A 19 -5.94 -10.13 -15.13
N HIS A 20 -5.18 -9.41 -14.30
CA HIS A 20 -4.47 -8.19 -14.69
C HIS A 20 -3.22 -7.99 -13.82
N HIS A 21 -2.03 -8.04 -14.44
CA HIS A 21 -0.74 -8.04 -13.73
C HIS A 21 -0.71 -9.05 -12.59
N ASN A 22 -0.44 -8.59 -11.37
CA ASN A 22 -0.38 -9.40 -10.16
C ASN A 22 -1.76 -9.73 -9.57
N MET A 23 -2.86 -9.18 -10.11
CA MET A 23 -4.22 -9.34 -9.61
C MET A 23 -5.01 -10.41 -10.39
N LYS A 24 -5.91 -11.09 -9.68
CA LYS A 24 -6.85 -12.05 -10.25
C LYS A 24 -8.22 -11.42 -10.56
N GLN A 25 -8.97 -12.06 -11.44
CA GLN A 25 -10.36 -11.67 -11.69
C GLN A 25 -11.22 -11.75 -10.42
N CYS A 26 -12.14 -10.79 -10.25
CA CYS A 26 -13.05 -10.78 -9.10
C CYS A 26 -13.99 -11.99 -9.09
N GLN A 27 -13.93 -12.77 -8.01
CA GLN A 27 -14.83 -13.91 -7.76
C GLN A 27 -16.17 -13.53 -7.12
N ARG A 28 -16.42 -12.23 -6.89
CA ARG A 28 -17.70 -11.69 -6.38
C ARG A 28 -18.11 -12.22 -5.00
N LEU A 29 -17.13 -12.45 -4.13
CA LEU A 29 -17.32 -12.99 -2.78
C LEU A 29 -18.03 -12.03 -1.79
N GLY A 30 -18.20 -10.75 -2.13
CA GLY A 30 -18.88 -9.77 -1.26
C GLY A 30 -18.08 -9.28 -0.05
N VAL A 31 -16.81 -9.70 0.10
CA VAL A 31 -15.96 -9.38 1.27
C VAL A 31 -15.00 -8.21 1.06
N CYS A 32 -15.27 -7.33 0.09
CA CYS A 32 -14.34 -6.30 -0.38
C CYS A 32 -13.80 -5.35 0.70
N MET A 33 -14.52 -5.18 1.81
CA MET A 33 -14.18 -4.26 2.90
C MET A 33 -13.29 -4.88 3.98
N ILE A 34 -13.15 -6.20 4.02
CA ILE A 34 -12.41 -6.94 5.05
C ILE A 34 -11.23 -7.74 4.48
N GLY A 35 -10.88 -7.47 3.22
CA GLY A 35 -9.82 -8.17 2.49
C GLY A 35 -10.36 -9.09 1.39
N CYS A 36 -9.59 -9.23 0.31
CA CYS A 36 -9.97 -10.08 -0.82
C CYS A 36 -9.10 -11.34 -0.85
N PRO A 37 -9.62 -12.52 -0.45
CA PRO A 37 -8.82 -13.74 -0.44
C PRO A 37 -8.46 -14.24 -1.84
N ALA A 38 -9.19 -13.78 -2.87
CA ALA A 38 -8.91 -14.12 -4.25
C ALA A 38 -7.76 -13.29 -4.88
N GLY A 39 -7.23 -12.28 -4.19
CA GLY A 39 -6.20 -11.40 -4.74
C GLY A 39 -6.69 -10.52 -5.89
N ALA A 40 -7.98 -10.18 -5.91
CA ALA A 40 -8.59 -9.38 -6.98
C ALA A 40 -8.61 -7.88 -6.65
N LYS A 41 -8.70 -7.50 -5.38
CA LYS A 41 -8.65 -6.09 -4.99
C LYS A 41 -7.22 -5.57 -5.14
N ALA A 42 -7.05 -4.42 -5.81
CA ALA A 42 -5.76 -3.76 -5.99
C ALA A 42 -5.26 -3.10 -4.69
N SER A 43 -5.18 -3.88 -3.60
CA SER A 43 -4.45 -3.45 -2.41
C SER A 43 -2.95 -3.40 -2.73
N VAL A 44 -2.21 -2.56 -2.02
CA VAL A 44 -0.81 -2.24 -2.34
C VAL A 44 0.08 -3.48 -2.28
N ASP A 45 -0.21 -4.41 -1.37
CA ASP A 45 0.43 -5.73 -1.24
C ASP A 45 0.24 -6.66 -2.44
N VAL A 46 -0.82 -6.47 -3.22
CA VAL A 46 -1.07 -7.25 -4.44
C VAL A 46 -0.58 -6.48 -5.67
N ALA A 47 -0.95 -5.22 -5.80
CA ALA A 47 -0.75 -4.47 -7.04
C ALA A 47 0.68 -3.94 -7.22
N LEU A 48 1.35 -3.50 -6.14
CA LEU A 48 2.56 -2.70 -6.23
C LEU A 48 3.78 -3.32 -5.51
N LEU A 49 3.59 -3.80 -4.28
CA LEU A 49 4.71 -4.34 -3.48
C LEU A 49 5.44 -5.49 -4.16
N PRO A 50 4.79 -6.46 -4.84
CA PRO A 50 5.51 -7.54 -5.51
C PRO A 50 6.50 -7.02 -6.55
N ASP A 51 6.12 -5.99 -7.29
CA ASP A 51 6.99 -5.40 -8.31
C ASP A 51 8.06 -4.51 -7.68
N ALA A 52 7.74 -3.74 -6.64
CA ALA A 52 8.76 -2.99 -5.89
C ALA A 52 9.84 -3.91 -5.30
N LEU A 53 9.44 -5.05 -4.72
CA LEU A 53 10.35 -6.06 -4.18
C LEU A 53 11.24 -6.67 -5.27
N LYS A 54 10.68 -6.99 -6.45
CA LYS A 54 11.48 -7.47 -7.60
C LYS A 54 12.54 -6.45 -8.06
N HIS A 55 12.29 -5.16 -7.86
CA HIS A 55 13.23 -4.08 -8.17
C HIS A 55 14.15 -3.71 -7.00
N GLY A 56 14.17 -4.50 -5.92
CA GLY A 56 15.13 -4.37 -4.82
C GLY A 56 14.64 -3.53 -3.63
N ALA A 57 13.36 -3.14 -3.59
CA ALA A 57 12.80 -2.55 -2.38
C ALA A 57 12.88 -3.56 -1.21
N LYS A 58 13.05 -3.04 0.00
CA LYS A 58 13.04 -3.84 1.23
C LYS A 58 11.88 -3.37 2.10
N ILE A 59 11.14 -4.34 2.65
CA ILE A 59 10.03 -4.08 3.56
C ILE A 59 10.42 -4.59 4.94
N VAL A 60 10.33 -3.72 5.93
CA VAL A 60 10.53 -4.06 7.33
C VAL A 60 9.19 -3.90 8.04
N THR A 61 8.58 -5.00 8.45
CA THR A 61 7.29 -4.99 9.15
C THR A 61 7.49 -4.83 10.66
N ASN A 62 6.43 -4.43 11.36
CA ASN A 62 6.47 -4.15 12.81
C ASN A 62 7.56 -3.12 13.20
N ALA A 63 7.91 -2.23 12.27
CA ALA A 63 8.88 -1.17 12.44
C ALA A 63 8.15 0.18 12.55
N ARG A 64 7.87 0.62 13.77
CA ARG A 64 7.23 1.92 13.99
C ARG A 64 8.30 3.00 14.02
N VAL A 65 8.30 3.89 13.04
CA VAL A 65 9.15 5.09 13.04
C VAL A 65 8.76 5.98 14.23
N SER A 66 9.73 6.30 15.09
CA SER A 66 9.56 7.20 16.24
C SER A 66 10.06 8.61 15.93
N GLN A 67 11.06 8.74 15.05
CA GLN A 67 11.68 10.03 14.74
C GLN A 67 12.25 10.04 13.31
N VAL A 68 12.04 11.16 12.60
CA VAL A 68 12.86 11.52 11.42
C VAL A 68 14.05 12.34 11.93
N VAL A 69 15.25 11.88 11.63
CA VAL A 69 16.49 12.54 12.08
C VAL A 69 16.86 13.62 11.07
N VAL A 70 17.21 14.80 11.55
CA VAL A 70 17.64 15.94 10.74
C VAL A 70 19.01 16.44 11.20
N ASN A 71 19.77 17.05 10.29
CA ASN A 71 21.01 17.75 10.63
C ASN A 71 20.74 19.21 11.08
N ASP A 72 21.81 19.94 11.41
CA ASP A 72 21.75 21.34 11.86
C ASP A 72 21.15 22.32 10.83
N LYS A 73 21.05 21.90 9.57
CA LYS A 73 20.42 22.67 8.48
C LYS A 73 18.94 22.29 8.29
N GLY A 74 18.39 21.42 9.14
CA GLY A 74 17.02 20.93 9.04
C GLY A 74 16.77 19.90 7.94
N ILE A 75 17.83 19.33 7.35
CA ILE A 75 17.71 18.34 6.26
C ILE A 75 17.62 16.94 6.86
N ALA A 76 16.66 16.14 6.42
CA ALA A 76 16.50 14.75 6.85
C ALA A 76 17.71 13.89 6.45
N THR A 77 18.19 13.07 7.39
CA THR A 77 19.35 12.18 7.21
C THR A 77 19.03 10.70 7.49
N GLY A 78 17.80 10.40 7.91
CA GLY A 78 17.35 9.05 8.20
C GLY A 78 16.13 9.04 9.12
N ALA A 79 15.82 7.85 9.63
CA ALA A 79 14.75 7.65 10.60
C ALA A 79 15.18 6.67 11.70
N VAL A 80 14.73 6.92 12.92
CA VAL A 80 14.76 5.96 14.02
C VAL A 80 13.43 5.21 14.03
N TYR A 81 13.48 3.89 14.05
CA TYR A 81 12.32 3.04 14.20
C TYR A 81 12.50 2.02 15.32
N ILE A 82 11.38 1.65 15.94
CA ILE A 82 11.33 0.62 16.97
C ILE A 82 10.81 -0.66 16.33
N GLN A 83 11.55 -1.74 16.49
CA GLN A 83 11.14 -3.09 16.09
C GLN A 83 11.44 -4.05 17.24
N ASN A 84 10.44 -4.82 17.66
CA ASN A 84 10.56 -5.75 18.79
C ASN A 84 11.08 -5.11 20.09
N GLY A 85 10.73 -3.84 20.32
CA GLY A 85 11.18 -3.06 21.48
C GLY A 85 12.61 -2.51 21.39
N VAL A 86 13.32 -2.75 20.29
CA VAL A 86 14.69 -2.27 20.06
C VAL A 86 14.67 -1.10 19.08
N GLU A 87 15.47 -0.08 19.36
CA GLU A 87 15.66 1.06 18.46
C GLU A 87 16.69 0.76 17.38
N HIS A 88 16.38 1.19 16.17
CA HIS A 88 17.23 1.07 15.00
C HIS A 88 17.31 2.42 14.29
N PHE A 89 18.51 2.84 13.90
CA PHE A 89 18.70 3.98 13.02
C PHE A 89 18.92 3.51 11.58
N GLN A 90 18.09 4.00 10.66
CA GLN A 90 18.25 3.81 9.23
C GLN A 90 18.64 5.14 8.58
N ALA A 91 19.91 5.26 8.19
CA ALA A 91 20.37 6.38 7.39
C ALA A 91 19.70 6.38 6.01
N ALA A 92 19.36 7.58 5.52
CA ALA A 92 18.79 7.77 4.19
C ALA A 92 19.10 9.18 3.68
N SER A 93 19.37 9.30 2.37
CA SER A 93 19.54 10.60 1.72
C SER A 93 18.21 11.34 1.50
N VAL A 94 17.10 10.59 1.49
CA VAL A 94 15.73 11.10 1.29
C VAL A 94 14.81 10.32 2.22
N VAL A 95 13.89 11.02 2.89
CA VAL A 95 12.84 10.43 3.73
C VAL A 95 11.48 10.87 3.17
N ILE A 96 10.56 9.91 3.00
CA ILE A 96 9.19 10.14 2.55
C ILE A 96 8.24 9.68 3.67
N VAL A 97 7.29 10.52 4.05
CA VAL A 97 6.24 10.21 5.02
C VAL A 97 4.91 10.05 4.26
N ALA A 98 4.19 8.97 4.52
CA ALA A 98 2.97 8.58 3.80
C ALA A 98 1.93 7.98 4.75
#